data_AF-A0A935S4R9-F1
#
_entry.id   AF-A0A935S4R9-F1
#
_cell.length_a   1.000
_cell.length_b   1.000
_cell.length_c   1.000
_cell.angle_alpha   90.00
_cell.angle_beta   90.00
_cell.angle_gamma   90.00
#
_symmetry.space_group_name_H-M   'P 1'
#
loop_
_entity.id
_entity.type
_entity.pdbx_description
1 polymer ?
#
loop_
_entity_poly.entity_id
_entity_poly.type
_entity_poly.pdbx_seq_one_letter_code
_entity_poly.pdbx_strand_id
1 'polypeptide(L)'
;MKKVIFIVLIVVLQVTMFSQNKCNTFLKAQLTDKTLPAQFDVLVDGNIPQLLKDQKQLGVQVNYYAGNIASVRTSLNSISNLIAHKYVKFIEYRPSKPQLMNDTAMVRNRINPVKQGMAPLTQAYDGSGIIMGIIDTGIDFNHPDFKDGSGNTRIQFIWDQNQSSGSTIPMPYNYGIEWTAAQINASVCTHNDNANYGHGTHVSGTAAGNGLATGKFEGVAPKAELIVVALNFNNSTNPIYADALSYIFAKATAAGKPCVVNASVGDYYGSHDATDLQAQLMNNLITAQNGRVLVAAAGNAGNVKFHTKQRS
;
A
#
# COMPACT_ATOMS: atom_id res chain seq x y z
N MET A 1 71.60 15.74 -53.29
CA MET A 1 70.57 16.63 -52.69
C MET A 1 69.84 15.87 -51.58
N LYS A 2 69.85 16.42 -50.34
CA LYS A 2 68.85 16.33 -49.25
C LYS A 2 68.28 14.94 -48.85
N LYS A 3 68.04 14.58 -47.59
CA LYS A 3 68.46 14.94 -46.23
C LYS A 3 67.78 13.87 -45.35
N VAL A 4 68.48 13.35 -44.35
CA VAL A 4 67.94 12.53 -43.25
C VAL A 4 66.83 13.27 -42.52
N ILE A 5 65.68 12.64 -42.24
CA ILE A 5 64.86 12.94 -41.04
C ILE A 5 64.23 11.64 -40.51
N PHE A 6 64.71 11.29 -39.31
CA PHE A 6 64.17 10.36 -38.33
C PHE A 6 62.89 10.97 -37.73
N ILE A 7 61.76 10.25 -37.71
CA ILE A 7 60.65 10.58 -36.80
C ILE A 7 60.25 9.32 -36.06
N VAL A 8 60.81 9.22 -34.86
CA VAL A 8 60.32 8.41 -33.75
C VAL A 8 58.97 8.98 -33.36
N LEU A 9 57.87 8.33 -33.75
CA LEU A 9 56.56 8.60 -33.19
C LEU A 9 56.39 7.69 -31.97
N ILE A 10 56.91 8.15 -30.83
CA ILE A 10 56.48 7.68 -29.52
C ILE A 10 55.00 8.06 -29.41
N VAL A 11 54.11 7.14 -29.75
CA VAL A 11 52.73 7.19 -29.25
C VAL A 11 52.84 6.86 -27.78
N VAL A 12 52.94 7.92 -26.96
CA VAL A 12 52.61 7.88 -25.55
C VAL A 12 51.15 7.46 -25.50
N LEU A 13 50.91 6.15 -25.44
CA LEU A 13 49.64 5.58 -25.03
C LEU A 13 49.49 6.02 -23.58
N GLN A 14 48.89 7.19 -23.37
CA GLN A 14 48.51 7.66 -22.05
C GLN A 14 47.62 6.59 -21.46
N VAL A 15 48.18 5.88 -20.49
CA VAL A 15 47.47 5.03 -19.54
C VAL A 15 46.48 5.97 -18.83
N THR A 16 45.29 6.14 -19.38
CA THR A 16 44.14 6.55 -18.57
C THR A 16 43.84 5.36 -17.69
N MET A 17 44.47 5.42 -16.51
CA MET A 17 44.35 4.47 -15.44
C MET A 17 42.89 4.01 -15.29
N PHE A 18 42.72 2.71 -15.11
CA PHE A 18 41.53 2.14 -14.50
C PHE A 18 41.29 2.83 -13.15
N SER A 19 40.58 3.95 -13.14
CA SER A 19 39.93 4.43 -11.92
C SER A 19 38.88 3.39 -11.61
N GLN A 20 39.21 2.47 -10.70
CA GLN A 20 38.27 1.52 -10.14
C GLN A 20 37.00 2.28 -9.80
N ASN A 21 35.87 1.82 -10.32
CA ASN A 21 34.54 2.41 -10.16
C ASN A 21 34.07 2.34 -8.69
N LYS A 22 34.80 2.97 -7.75
CA LYS A 22 34.53 2.99 -6.31
C LYS A 22 33.37 3.90 -5.94
N CYS A 23 32.62 4.40 -6.92
CA CYS A 23 31.38 5.11 -6.67
C CYS A 23 30.33 4.81 -7.73
N ASN A 24 29.06 4.96 -7.34
CA ASN A 24 27.93 4.76 -8.23
C ASN A 24 27.90 5.83 -9.34
N THR A 25 27.24 5.52 -10.46
CA THR A 25 27.16 6.40 -11.63
C THR A 25 26.55 7.76 -11.30
N PHE A 26 25.58 7.78 -10.36
CA PHE A 26 24.94 9.01 -9.91
C PHE A 26 25.95 9.96 -9.24
N LEU A 27 26.76 9.49 -8.28
CA LEU A 27 27.79 10.30 -7.65
C LEU A 27 28.79 10.85 -8.67
N LYS A 28 29.22 10.03 -9.64
CA LYS A 28 30.15 10.47 -10.70
C LYS A 28 29.59 11.61 -11.54
N ALA A 29 28.33 11.49 -11.96
CA ALA A 29 27.66 12.53 -12.73
C ALA A 29 27.60 13.84 -11.92
N GLN A 30 27.17 13.77 -10.66
CA GLN A 30 27.05 14.95 -9.80
C GLN A 30 28.40 15.61 -9.46
N LEU A 31 29.48 14.82 -9.34
CA LEU A 31 30.85 15.34 -9.19
C LEU A 31 31.35 16.04 -10.46
N THR A 32 31.00 15.51 -11.64
CA THR A 32 31.36 16.08 -12.94
C THR A 32 30.62 17.38 -13.18
N ASP A 33 29.31 17.39 -12.93
CA ASP A 33 28.43 18.54 -13.15
C ASP A 33 28.52 19.58 -12.01
N LYS A 34 29.23 19.25 -10.92
CA LYS A 34 29.37 20.08 -9.70
C LYS A 34 28.02 20.49 -9.09
N THR A 35 27.04 19.60 -9.13
CA THR A 35 25.68 19.84 -8.64
C THR A 35 25.45 19.36 -7.21
N LEU A 36 26.48 18.82 -6.55
CA LEU A 36 26.40 18.41 -5.15
C LEU A 36 26.29 19.62 -4.22
N PRO A 37 25.51 19.50 -3.11
CA PRO A 37 25.53 20.50 -2.06
C PRO A 37 26.93 20.68 -1.45
N ALA A 38 27.16 21.79 -0.73
CA ALA A 38 28.44 22.06 -0.07
C ALA A 38 28.87 20.94 0.89
N GLN A 39 27.90 20.30 1.53
CA GLN A 39 28.06 19.17 2.43
C GLN A 39 26.91 18.17 2.17
N PHE A 40 27.22 16.88 2.08
CA PHE A 40 26.25 15.82 1.79
C PHE A 40 26.69 14.50 2.42
N ASP A 41 25.75 13.58 2.59
CA ASP A 41 26.00 12.26 3.16
C ASP A 41 26.12 11.21 2.07
N VAL A 42 27.11 10.33 2.21
CA VAL A 42 27.31 9.16 1.35
C VAL A 42 27.31 7.89 2.19
N LEU A 43 26.97 6.76 1.56
CA LEU A 43 27.20 5.44 2.15
C LEU A 43 28.55 4.92 1.67
N VAL A 44 29.38 4.45 2.59
CA VAL A 44 30.74 3.96 2.32
C VAL A 44 30.83 2.51 2.75
N ASP A 45 31.06 1.61 1.80
CA ASP A 45 31.49 0.24 2.07
C ASP A 45 33.03 0.21 2.20
N GLY A 46 33.53 -0.30 3.32
CA GLY A 46 34.97 -0.42 3.55
C GLY A 46 35.36 -0.95 4.93
N ASN A 47 36.62 -0.69 5.31
CA ASN A 47 37.10 -0.96 6.67
C ASN A 47 36.69 0.19 7.61
N ILE A 48 35.60 0.00 8.35
CA ILE A 48 35.05 1.04 9.23
C ILE A 48 36.00 1.43 10.39
N PRO A 49 36.67 0.49 11.10
CA PRO A 49 37.65 0.87 12.11
C PRO A 49 38.77 1.79 11.60
N GLN A 50 39.24 1.59 10.36
CA GLN A 50 40.24 2.45 9.76
C GLN A 50 39.65 3.81 9.34
N LEU A 51 38.45 3.81 8.75
CA LEU A 51 37.74 5.03 8.38
C LEU A 51 37.48 5.94 9.59
N LEU A 52 37.12 5.37 10.75
CA LEU A 52 36.93 6.10 12.00
C LEU A 52 38.20 6.78 12.51
N LYS A 53 39.36 6.11 12.36
CA LYS A 53 40.67 6.66 12.73
C LYS A 53 41.06 7.83 11.81
N ASP A 54 40.83 7.67 10.52
CA ASP A 54 41.30 8.60 9.49
C ASP A 54 40.33 9.75 9.21
N GLN A 55 39.10 9.73 9.74
CA GLN A 55 38.02 10.67 9.39
C GLN A 55 38.43 12.15 9.47
N LYS A 56 39.22 12.53 10.49
CA LYS A 56 39.74 13.90 10.65
C LYS A 56 40.73 14.27 9.54
N GLN A 57 41.64 13.37 9.20
CA GLN A 57 42.61 13.56 8.12
C GLN A 57 41.91 13.63 6.75
N LEU A 58 40.87 12.83 6.57
CA LEU A 58 40.04 12.79 5.38
C LEU A 58 39.12 13.99 5.22
N GLY A 59 38.93 14.79 6.27
CA GLY A 59 37.96 15.90 6.28
C GLY A 59 36.51 15.42 6.12
N VAL A 60 36.20 14.26 6.70
CA VAL A 60 34.86 13.64 6.70
C VAL A 60 34.42 13.37 8.14
N GLN A 61 33.12 13.17 8.33
CA GLN A 61 32.56 12.75 9.61
C GLN A 61 31.79 11.45 9.42
N VAL A 62 32.12 10.42 10.20
CA VAL A 62 31.32 9.20 10.23
C VAL A 62 30.12 9.44 11.15
N ASN A 63 28.91 9.40 10.59
CA ASN A 63 27.67 9.64 11.35
C ASN A 63 27.28 8.40 12.16
N TYR A 64 27.22 7.24 11.49
CA TYR A 64 26.92 5.92 12.07
C TYR A 64 27.37 4.82 11.10
N TYR A 65 27.39 3.57 11.55
CA TYR A 65 27.72 2.42 10.71
C TYR A 65 27.00 1.15 11.17
N ALA A 66 26.83 0.22 10.24
CA ALA A 66 26.35 -1.13 10.49
C ALA A 66 27.16 -2.12 9.64
N GLY A 67 27.81 -3.09 10.29
CA GLY A 67 28.74 -3.99 9.60
C GLY A 67 29.87 -3.22 8.90
N ASN A 68 30.04 -3.45 7.61
CA ASN A 68 31.05 -2.82 6.76
C ASN A 68 30.59 -1.52 6.05
N ILE A 69 29.39 -1.02 6.35
CA ILE A 69 28.82 0.17 5.70
C ILE A 69 28.67 1.31 6.71
N ALA A 70 29.20 2.49 6.38
CA ALA A 70 29.07 3.71 7.17
C ALA A 70 28.30 4.80 6.42
N SER A 71 27.45 5.54 7.13
CA SER A 71 27.00 6.85 6.69
C SER A 71 28.09 7.88 7.02
N VAL A 72 28.55 8.59 6.00
CA VAL A 72 29.66 9.54 6.10
C VAL A 72 29.25 10.89 5.54
N ARG A 73 29.31 11.92 6.36
CA ARG A 73 29.19 13.32 5.95
C ARG A 73 30.49 13.78 5.30
N THR A 74 30.41 14.35 4.11
CA THR A 74 31.55 14.77 3.30
C THR A 74 31.22 16.02 2.47
N SER A 75 32.23 16.54 1.76
CA SER A 75 32.15 17.71 0.88
C SER A 75 32.74 17.41 -0.50
N LEU A 76 32.53 18.32 -1.45
CA LEU A 76 33.18 18.27 -2.77
C LEU A 76 34.72 18.18 -2.70
N ASN A 77 35.32 18.76 -1.66
CA ASN A 77 36.78 18.74 -1.47
C ASN A 77 37.25 17.42 -0.84
N SER A 78 36.47 16.87 0.10
CA SER A 78 36.85 15.69 0.88
C SER A 78 36.52 14.37 0.17
N ILE A 79 35.51 14.35 -0.69
CA ILE A 79 35.03 13.14 -1.37
C ILE A 79 36.10 12.50 -2.28
N SER A 80 36.93 13.31 -2.93
CA SER A 80 38.03 12.80 -3.78
C SER A 80 39.06 12.03 -2.98
N ASN A 81 39.39 12.50 -1.76
CA ASN A 81 40.27 11.78 -0.85
C ASN A 81 39.62 10.45 -0.49
N LEU A 82 38.37 10.47 -0.05
CA LEU A 82 37.63 9.27 0.34
C LEU A 82 37.58 8.21 -0.79
N ILE A 83 37.36 8.63 -2.05
CA ILE A 83 37.38 7.75 -3.23
C ILE A 83 38.76 7.11 -3.44
N ALA A 84 39.84 7.88 -3.25
CA ALA A 84 41.21 7.41 -3.48
C ALA A 84 41.70 6.42 -2.41
N HIS A 85 41.10 6.39 -1.22
CA HIS A 85 41.59 5.57 -0.12
C HIS A 85 41.42 4.05 -0.37
N LYS A 86 42.46 3.29 -0.01
CA LYS A 86 42.58 1.85 -0.32
C LYS A 86 41.52 0.98 0.36
N TYR A 87 41.15 1.30 1.60
CA TYR A 87 40.19 0.52 2.39
C TYR A 87 38.73 0.88 2.11
N VAL A 88 38.47 1.89 1.28
CA VAL A 88 37.14 2.17 0.74
C VAL A 88 36.95 1.29 -0.49
N LYS A 89 35.91 0.44 -0.45
CA LYS A 89 35.53 -0.45 -1.54
C LYS A 89 34.55 0.22 -2.48
N PHE A 90 33.53 0.89 -1.94
CA PHE A 90 32.49 1.55 -2.73
C PHE A 90 31.86 2.72 -1.96
N ILE A 91 31.44 3.74 -2.71
CA ILE A 91 30.75 4.93 -2.20
C ILE A 91 29.46 5.12 -2.99
N GLU A 92 28.34 5.14 -2.30
CA GLU A 92 27.05 5.43 -2.87
C GLU A 92 26.55 6.81 -2.43
N TYR A 93 26.26 7.67 -3.40
CA TYR A 93 25.40 8.83 -3.20
C TYR A 93 24.14 8.66 -4.02
N ARG A 94 23.00 8.56 -3.35
CA ARG A 94 21.69 8.54 -3.99
C ARG A 94 20.67 9.14 -3.03
N PRO A 95 20.42 10.46 -3.09
CA PRO A 95 19.37 11.06 -2.29
C PRO A 95 18.03 10.43 -2.66
N SER A 96 17.37 9.81 -1.69
CA SER A 96 16.06 9.22 -1.87
C SER A 96 15.05 10.31 -2.23
N LYS A 97 14.27 10.09 -3.30
CA LYS A 97 13.09 10.88 -3.64
C LYS A 97 11.88 9.99 -3.41
N PRO A 98 11.44 9.79 -2.16
CA PRO A 98 10.28 8.96 -1.89
C PRO A 98 9.07 9.53 -2.64
N GLN A 99 8.26 8.63 -3.20
CA GLN A 99 6.99 8.96 -3.80
C GLN A 99 5.91 8.16 -3.07
N LEU A 100 4.76 8.80 -2.88
CA LEU A 100 3.56 8.05 -2.54
C LEU A 100 3.27 7.11 -3.72
N MET A 101 2.89 5.85 -3.43
CA MET A 101 2.69 4.84 -4.47
C MET A 101 1.22 4.47 -4.67
N ASN A 102 0.41 4.57 -3.60
CA ASN A 102 -1.02 4.22 -3.66
C ASN A 102 -1.86 5.25 -4.43
N ASP A 103 -1.42 6.51 -4.47
CA ASP A 103 -2.07 7.61 -5.20
C ASP A 103 -2.06 7.43 -6.73
N THR A 104 -1.25 6.50 -7.24
CA THR A 104 -1.21 6.16 -8.67
C THR A 104 -2.18 5.05 -9.09
N ALA A 105 -2.86 4.38 -8.14
CA ALA A 105 -3.70 3.23 -8.41
C ALA A 105 -4.82 3.53 -9.42
N MET A 106 -5.46 4.68 -9.31
CA MET A 106 -6.54 5.11 -10.22
C MET A 106 -6.09 5.20 -11.69
N VAL A 107 -4.86 5.66 -11.91
CA VAL A 107 -4.27 5.81 -13.25
C VAL A 107 -3.72 4.47 -13.74
N ARG A 108 -2.94 3.77 -12.90
CA ARG A 108 -2.25 2.52 -13.27
C ARG A 108 -3.21 1.38 -13.57
N ASN A 109 -4.36 1.34 -12.88
CA ASN A 109 -5.42 0.35 -13.11
C ASN A 109 -6.50 0.83 -14.10
N ARG A 110 -6.29 1.97 -14.78
CA ARG A 110 -7.22 2.55 -15.76
C ARG A 110 -8.64 2.77 -15.22
N ILE A 111 -8.76 3.12 -13.94
CA ILE A 111 -10.05 3.41 -13.30
C ILE A 111 -10.64 4.72 -13.85
N ASN A 112 -9.82 5.75 -14.08
CA ASN A 112 -10.30 7.04 -14.59
C ASN A 112 -11.06 6.92 -15.93
N PRO A 113 -10.53 6.22 -16.97
CA PRO A 113 -11.29 5.93 -18.18
C PRO A 113 -12.64 5.22 -17.94
N VAL A 114 -12.71 4.29 -16.99
CA VAL A 114 -13.94 3.55 -16.66
C VAL A 114 -14.99 4.50 -16.06
N LYS A 115 -14.58 5.36 -15.13
CA LYS A 115 -15.43 6.39 -14.52
C LYS A 115 -15.91 7.44 -15.50
N GLN A 116 -15.17 7.67 -16.57
CA GLN A 116 -15.53 8.59 -17.65
C GLN A 116 -16.31 7.92 -18.79
N GLY A 117 -16.49 6.60 -18.75
CA GLY A 117 -17.16 5.86 -19.82
C GLY A 117 -16.43 5.94 -21.15
N MET A 118 -15.10 6.01 -21.12
CA MET A 118 -14.31 6.03 -22.33
C MET A 118 -14.51 4.74 -23.13
N ALA A 119 -14.50 4.86 -24.46
CA ALA A 119 -14.65 3.73 -25.37
C ALA A 119 -13.68 2.57 -25.00
N PRO A 120 -14.12 1.30 -25.02
CA PRO A 120 -15.36 0.80 -25.65
C PRO A 120 -16.59 0.75 -24.72
N LEU A 121 -16.54 1.37 -23.55
CA LEU A 121 -17.69 1.38 -22.64
C LEU A 121 -18.83 2.22 -23.23
N THR A 122 -20.07 1.77 -23.01
CA THR A 122 -21.27 2.48 -23.48
C THR A 122 -21.72 3.57 -22.53
N GLN A 123 -21.17 3.62 -21.32
CA GLN A 123 -21.48 4.60 -20.29
C GLN A 123 -20.37 4.68 -19.23
N ALA A 124 -20.42 5.71 -18.40
CA ALA A 124 -19.58 5.88 -17.22
C ALA A 124 -20.00 4.93 -16.07
N TYR A 125 -19.02 4.47 -15.29
CA TYR A 125 -19.26 3.66 -14.09
C TYR A 125 -18.57 4.29 -12.87
N ASP A 126 -19.36 4.83 -11.95
CA ASP A 126 -18.88 5.50 -10.72
C ASP A 126 -19.44 4.87 -9.43
N GLY A 127 -20.10 3.72 -9.54
CA GLY A 127 -20.73 3.01 -8.43
C GLY A 127 -22.19 3.41 -8.17
N SER A 128 -22.77 4.33 -8.94
CA SER A 128 -24.18 4.70 -8.79
C SER A 128 -25.10 3.49 -8.90
N GLY A 129 -26.04 3.35 -7.96
CA GLY A 129 -27.05 2.28 -7.95
C GLY A 129 -26.58 0.92 -7.44
N ILE A 130 -25.33 0.81 -6.94
CA ILE A 130 -24.78 -0.44 -6.39
C ILE A 130 -24.53 -0.33 -4.88
N ILE A 131 -24.54 -1.48 -4.21
CA ILE A 131 -24.04 -1.61 -2.84
C ILE A 131 -22.58 -2.08 -2.86
N MET A 132 -21.70 -1.31 -2.22
CA MET A 132 -20.34 -1.72 -1.88
C MET A 132 -20.33 -2.30 -0.46
N GLY A 133 -20.21 -3.62 -0.36
CA GLY A 133 -20.06 -4.33 0.90
C GLY A 133 -18.61 -4.33 1.38
N ILE A 134 -18.35 -3.97 2.63
CA ILE A 134 -17.02 -4.03 3.23
C ILE A 134 -17.04 -4.98 4.41
N ILE A 135 -16.19 -6.01 4.38
CA ILE A 135 -15.94 -6.90 5.51
C ILE A 135 -14.51 -6.60 5.99
N ASP A 136 -14.39 -5.96 7.14
CA ASP A 136 -13.09 -5.48 7.66
C ASP A 136 -13.15 -5.17 9.16
N THR A 137 -12.28 -4.31 9.68
CA THR A 137 -12.19 -3.88 11.09
C THR A 137 -13.29 -2.91 11.50
N GLY A 138 -13.97 -2.31 10.53
CA GLY A 138 -14.96 -1.26 10.74
C GLY A 138 -14.83 -0.12 9.74
N ILE A 139 -15.37 1.03 10.11
CA ILE A 139 -15.26 2.28 9.36
C ILE A 139 -15.40 3.50 10.29
N ASP A 140 -14.59 4.53 10.07
CA ASP A 140 -14.89 5.87 10.58
C ASP A 140 -16.09 6.44 9.81
N PHE A 141 -17.28 6.12 10.30
CA PHE A 141 -18.53 6.51 9.67
C PHE A 141 -18.78 8.03 9.65
N ASN A 142 -18.03 8.79 10.45
CA ASN A 142 -18.15 10.24 10.51
C ASN A 142 -17.26 10.97 9.48
N HIS A 143 -16.34 10.24 8.84
CA HIS A 143 -15.43 10.81 7.86
C HIS A 143 -16.21 11.47 6.69
N PRO A 144 -15.86 12.70 6.27
CA PRO A 144 -16.60 13.42 5.23
C PRO A 144 -16.70 12.66 3.90
N ASP A 145 -15.69 11.86 3.58
CA ASP A 145 -15.70 11.07 2.34
C ASP A 145 -16.81 10.02 2.29
N PHE A 146 -17.44 9.65 3.41
CA PHE A 146 -18.56 8.70 3.44
C PHE A 146 -19.92 9.38 3.58
N LYS A 147 -19.98 10.70 3.43
CA LYS A 147 -21.22 11.49 3.42
C LYS A 147 -21.57 11.93 2.00
N ASP A 148 -22.83 12.23 1.75
CA ASP A 148 -23.29 12.86 0.52
C ASP A 148 -23.05 14.39 0.55
N GLY A 149 -23.38 15.06 -0.54
CA GLY A 149 -23.23 16.52 -0.65
C GLY A 149 -24.12 17.33 0.31
N SER A 150 -25.08 16.69 0.97
CA SER A 150 -25.95 17.28 1.99
C SER A 150 -25.49 16.95 3.42
N GLY A 151 -24.41 16.18 3.58
CA GLY A 151 -23.85 15.77 4.86
C GLY A 151 -24.48 14.52 5.47
N ASN A 152 -25.41 13.85 4.78
CA ASN A 152 -25.96 12.58 5.25
C ASN A 152 -25.00 11.44 4.94
N THR A 153 -24.97 10.39 5.76
CA THR A 153 -24.16 9.21 5.49
C THR A 153 -24.60 8.48 4.20
N ARG A 154 -23.62 7.98 3.45
CA ARG A 154 -23.83 6.99 2.36
C ARG A 154 -23.79 5.55 2.87
N ILE A 155 -23.43 5.35 4.14
CA ILE A 155 -23.40 4.06 4.80
C ILE A 155 -24.82 3.68 5.22
N GLN A 156 -25.39 2.70 4.53
CA GLN A 156 -26.77 2.25 4.75
C GLN A 156 -26.89 1.44 6.04
N PHE A 157 -25.89 0.59 6.31
CA PHE A 157 -25.82 -0.22 7.51
C PHE A 157 -24.38 -0.42 7.96
N ILE A 158 -24.19 -0.46 9.28
CA ILE A 158 -22.97 -0.95 9.93
C ILE A 158 -23.39 -2.10 10.86
N TRP A 159 -22.79 -3.27 10.71
CA TRP A 159 -22.88 -4.33 11.70
C TRP A 159 -21.52 -4.52 12.38
N ASP A 160 -21.44 -4.22 13.67
CA ASP A 160 -20.24 -4.43 14.47
C ASP A 160 -20.37 -5.71 15.31
N GLN A 161 -19.60 -6.72 14.94
CA GLN A 161 -19.59 -8.02 15.61
C GLN A 161 -18.84 -8.01 16.96
N ASN A 162 -18.10 -6.95 17.27
CA ASN A 162 -17.40 -6.79 18.55
C ASN A 162 -18.32 -6.22 19.65
N GLN A 163 -19.43 -5.61 19.25
CA GLN A 163 -20.31 -4.89 20.16
C GLN A 163 -21.36 -5.82 20.73
N SER A 164 -21.57 -5.73 22.05
CA SER A 164 -22.64 -6.42 22.76
C SER A 164 -23.59 -5.46 23.47
N SER A 165 -23.26 -4.17 23.51
CA SER A 165 -24.06 -3.11 24.12
C SER A 165 -24.66 -2.22 23.03
N GLY A 166 -25.93 -2.46 22.72
CA GLY A 166 -26.70 -1.71 21.73
C GLY A 166 -28.13 -2.22 21.63
N SER A 167 -28.95 -1.58 20.82
CA SER A 167 -30.40 -1.86 20.78
C SER A 167 -30.82 -2.84 19.68
N THR A 168 -30.01 -3.03 18.63
CA THR A 168 -30.40 -3.83 17.46
C THR A 168 -29.39 -4.95 17.22
N ILE A 169 -29.78 -6.18 17.53
CA ILE A 169 -29.03 -7.38 17.18
C ILE A 169 -29.56 -7.88 15.83
N PRO A 170 -28.72 -8.03 14.79
CA PRO A 170 -29.19 -8.43 13.48
C PRO A 170 -29.60 -9.90 13.46
N MET A 171 -30.84 -10.14 13.02
CA MET A 171 -31.36 -11.48 12.75
C MET A 171 -30.96 -11.95 11.33
N PRO A 172 -30.76 -13.26 11.11
CA PRO A 172 -30.87 -14.37 12.06
C PRO A 172 -29.58 -14.66 12.84
N TYR A 173 -28.58 -13.77 12.79
CA TYR A 173 -27.23 -14.02 13.33
C TYR A 173 -27.19 -14.04 14.86
N ASN A 174 -28.04 -13.24 15.53
CA ASN A 174 -28.16 -13.20 16.99
C ASN A 174 -26.89 -12.73 17.75
N TYR A 175 -25.98 -12.01 17.09
CA TYR A 175 -24.82 -11.39 17.76
C TYR A 175 -24.38 -10.09 17.07
N GLY A 176 -23.57 -9.30 17.77
CA GLY A 176 -23.14 -7.98 17.33
C GLY A 176 -24.27 -6.95 17.40
N ILE A 177 -23.95 -5.70 17.05
CA ILE A 177 -24.90 -4.59 17.00
C ILE A 177 -24.96 -3.99 15.60
N GLU A 178 -26.17 -3.77 15.09
CA GLU A 178 -26.44 -3.07 13.83
C GLU A 178 -26.81 -1.60 14.09
N TRP A 179 -26.32 -0.72 13.21
CA TRP A 179 -26.83 0.64 13.04
C TRP A 179 -27.23 0.89 11.59
N THR A 180 -28.35 1.59 11.42
CA THR A 180 -28.88 2.05 10.13
C THR A 180 -28.37 3.44 9.77
N ALA A 181 -28.48 3.85 8.50
CA ALA A 181 -28.19 5.22 8.06
C ALA A 181 -28.92 6.28 8.90
N ALA A 182 -30.18 6.04 9.27
CA ALA A 182 -30.96 6.96 10.10
C ALA A 182 -30.33 7.13 11.49
N GLN A 183 -29.88 6.04 12.10
CA GLN A 183 -29.20 6.05 13.40
C GLN A 183 -27.81 6.72 13.32
N ILE A 184 -27.08 6.51 12.21
CA ILE A 184 -25.80 7.18 11.96
C ILE A 184 -26.02 8.69 11.83
N ASN A 185 -26.98 9.14 11.01
CA ASN A 185 -27.29 10.56 10.83
C ASN A 185 -27.82 11.22 12.12
N ALA A 186 -28.58 10.47 12.93
CA ALA A 186 -29.03 10.92 14.24
C ALA A 186 -27.93 10.90 15.31
N SER A 187 -26.68 10.55 14.96
CA SER A 187 -25.53 10.48 15.87
C SER A 187 -25.73 9.53 17.06
N VAL A 188 -26.48 8.43 16.87
CA VAL A 188 -26.66 7.38 17.90
C VAL A 188 -25.76 6.16 17.65
N CYS A 189 -25.04 6.12 16.53
CA CYS A 189 -24.05 5.09 16.25
C CYS A 189 -22.82 5.26 17.15
N THR A 190 -22.43 4.19 17.85
CA THR A 190 -21.25 4.17 18.74
C THR A 190 -20.10 3.32 18.20
N HIS A 191 -20.21 2.84 16.96
CA HIS A 191 -19.14 2.12 16.28
C HIS A 191 -17.86 2.96 16.23
N ASN A 192 -16.70 2.32 16.19
CA ASN A 192 -15.44 2.98 15.83
C ASN A 192 -14.48 1.99 15.20
N ASP A 193 -13.61 2.49 14.34
CA ASP A 193 -12.59 1.71 13.62
C ASP A 193 -11.17 1.97 14.16
N ASN A 194 -11.06 2.35 15.44
CA ASN A 194 -9.75 2.63 16.04
C ASN A 194 -8.94 1.34 16.25
N ALA A 195 -9.64 0.21 16.44
CA ALA A 195 -9.02 -1.09 16.48
C ALA A 195 -8.33 -1.38 15.14
N ASN A 196 -7.07 -1.81 15.17
CA ASN A 196 -6.26 -2.09 13.98
C ASN A 196 -5.96 -0.86 13.08
N TYR A 197 -5.85 0.32 13.67
CA TYR A 197 -5.32 1.53 13.01
C TYR A 197 -6.17 2.05 11.84
N GLY A 198 -7.49 1.81 11.83
CA GLY A 198 -8.38 2.30 10.77
C GLY A 198 -8.24 1.55 9.45
N HIS A 199 -7.87 0.26 9.49
CA HIS A 199 -7.68 -0.56 8.29
C HIS A 199 -8.93 -0.58 7.41
N GLY A 200 -10.10 -0.84 8.00
CA GLY A 200 -11.38 -0.84 7.30
C GLY A 200 -11.77 0.51 6.72
N THR A 201 -11.45 1.61 7.40
CA THR A 201 -11.59 2.99 6.90
C THR A 201 -10.74 3.22 5.65
N HIS A 202 -9.48 2.81 5.67
CA HIS A 202 -8.58 2.94 4.51
C HIS A 202 -9.06 2.10 3.31
N VAL A 203 -9.51 0.86 3.57
CA VAL A 203 -10.09 -0.03 2.55
C VAL A 203 -11.36 0.59 1.95
N SER A 204 -12.25 1.09 2.80
CA SER A 204 -13.51 1.74 2.39
C SER A 204 -13.26 3.00 1.57
N GLY A 205 -12.26 3.81 1.93
CA GLY A 205 -11.84 4.98 1.18
C GLY A 205 -11.35 4.62 -0.23
N THR A 206 -10.50 3.60 -0.34
CA THR A 206 -10.01 3.09 -1.63
C THR A 206 -11.16 2.61 -2.52
N ALA A 207 -12.11 1.87 -1.94
CA ALA A 207 -13.25 1.33 -2.67
C ALA A 207 -14.25 2.41 -3.10
N ALA A 208 -14.67 3.28 -2.18
CA ALA A 208 -15.87 4.11 -2.36
C ALA A 208 -15.82 5.50 -1.71
N GLY A 209 -14.65 5.99 -1.27
CA GLY A 209 -14.51 7.38 -0.81
C GLY A 209 -14.85 8.37 -1.94
N ASN A 210 -15.63 9.40 -1.66
CA ASN A 210 -16.01 10.38 -2.69
C ASN A 210 -15.03 11.56 -2.81
N GLY A 211 -13.98 11.57 -1.98
CA GLY A 211 -12.95 12.59 -1.99
C GLY A 211 -13.39 13.98 -1.53
N LEU A 212 -14.62 14.17 -1.01
CA LEU A 212 -15.11 15.49 -0.57
C LEU A 212 -14.33 16.06 0.63
N ALA A 213 -13.65 15.22 1.42
CA ALA A 213 -12.82 15.67 2.53
C ALA A 213 -11.62 16.52 2.08
N THR A 214 -11.07 16.23 0.89
CA THR A 214 -9.83 16.87 0.39
C THR A 214 -9.94 17.45 -1.01
N GLY A 215 -10.98 17.09 -1.76
CA GLY A 215 -11.13 17.36 -3.19
C GLY A 215 -10.17 16.59 -4.09
N LYS A 216 -9.41 15.61 -3.56
CA LYS A 216 -8.30 14.96 -4.28
C LYS A 216 -8.34 13.43 -4.26
N PHE A 217 -8.61 12.83 -3.11
CA PHE A 217 -8.49 11.38 -2.91
C PHE A 217 -9.83 10.69 -3.06
N GLU A 218 -10.26 10.53 -4.30
CA GLU A 218 -11.50 9.83 -4.64
C GLU A 218 -11.22 8.34 -4.90
N GLY A 219 -12.06 7.47 -4.34
CA GLY A 219 -12.04 6.03 -4.54
C GLY A 219 -12.56 5.58 -5.91
N VAL A 220 -12.60 4.27 -6.09
CA VAL A 220 -12.99 3.64 -7.36
C VAL A 220 -14.48 3.86 -7.68
N ALA A 221 -15.36 3.65 -6.71
CA ALA A 221 -16.81 3.73 -6.82
C ALA A 221 -17.40 4.81 -5.89
N PRO A 222 -17.10 6.10 -6.12
CA PRO A 222 -17.43 7.19 -5.20
C PRO A 222 -18.91 7.43 -4.96
N LYS A 223 -19.79 6.92 -5.83
CA LYS A 223 -21.26 7.04 -5.70
C LYS A 223 -21.94 5.77 -5.20
N ALA A 224 -21.17 4.73 -4.86
CA ALA A 224 -21.74 3.55 -4.23
C ALA A 224 -22.28 3.86 -2.83
N GLU A 225 -23.35 3.16 -2.48
CA GLU A 225 -23.84 3.08 -1.11
C GLU A 225 -23.08 1.98 -0.37
N LEU A 226 -22.79 2.17 0.92
CA LEU A 226 -21.95 1.24 1.67
C LEU A 226 -22.77 0.39 2.63
N ILE A 227 -22.40 -0.87 2.77
CA ILE A 227 -22.77 -1.71 3.91
C ILE A 227 -21.48 -2.25 4.50
N VAL A 228 -21.25 -1.99 5.79
CA VAL A 228 -19.99 -2.35 6.46
C VAL A 228 -20.25 -3.37 7.55
N VAL A 229 -19.42 -4.40 7.60
CA VAL A 229 -19.39 -5.35 8.71
C VAL A 229 -18.01 -5.28 9.36
N ALA A 230 -17.98 -4.86 10.62
CA ALA A 230 -16.79 -4.88 11.46
C ALA A 230 -16.67 -6.27 12.11
N LEU A 231 -15.69 -7.06 11.69
CA LEU A 231 -15.47 -8.41 12.20
C LEU A 231 -14.96 -8.40 13.64
N ASN A 232 -15.33 -9.43 14.38
CA ASN A 232 -14.66 -9.74 15.65
C ASN A 232 -13.55 -10.76 15.42
N PHE A 233 -12.32 -10.28 15.35
CA PHE A 233 -11.11 -11.06 15.06
C PHE A 233 -10.76 -12.09 16.15
N ASN A 234 -11.40 -12.00 17.32
CA ASN A 234 -11.22 -12.94 18.42
C ASN A 234 -12.42 -13.90 18.56
N ASN A 235 -13.40 -13.82 17.65
CA ASN A 235 -14.55 -14.72 17.67
C ASN A 235 -14.12 -16.12 17.23
N SER A 236 -14.37 -17.11 18.09
CA SER A 236 -14.03 -18.52 17.85
C SER A 236 -15.28 -19.41 17.82
N THR A 237 -16.47 -18.83 17.80
CA THR A 237 -17.74 -19.54 17.97
C THR A 237 -18.66 -19.44 16.76
N ASN A 238 -18.56 -18.38 15.96
CA ASN A 238 -19.45 -18.11 14.84
C ASN A 238 -18.69 -18.11 13.50
N PRO A 239 -19.34 -18.46 12.37
CA PRO A 239 -18.75 -18.38 11.04
C PRO A 239 -18.75 -16.92 10.52
N ILE A 240 -18.01 -16.06 11.22
CA ILE A 240 -18.11 -14.59 11.12
C ILE A 240 -18.01 -14.01 9.70
N TYR A 241 -17.26 -14.65 8.79
CA TYR A 241 -17.10 -14.21 7.40
C TYR A 241 -18.32 -14.57 6.54
N ALA A 242 -18.84 -15.80 6.68
CA ALA A 242 -20.02 -16.23 5.93
C ALA A 242 -21.26 -15.47 6.39
N ASP A 243 -21.38 -15.24 7.70
CA ASP A 243 -22.45 -14.44 8.27
C ASP A 243 -22.39 -12.98 7.79
N ALA A 244 -21.19 -12.37 7.75
CA ALA A 244 -20.99 -11.04 7.21
C ALA A 244 -21.40 -10.94 5.73
N LEU A 245 -21.03 -11.93 4.90
CA LEU A 245 -21.42 -11.97 3.49
C LEU A 245 -22.93 -12.13 3.33
N SER A 246 -23.54 -13.05 4.07
CA SER A 246 -24.98 -13.28 4.10
C SER A 246 -25.73 -12.00 4.47
N TYR A 247 -25.26 -11.30 5.50
CA TYR A 247 -25.84 -10.05 5.98
C TYR A 247 -25.86 -8.98 4.89
N ILE A 248 -24.70 -8.72 4.27
CA ILE A 248 -24.57 -7.71 3.22
C ILE A 248 -25.48 -8.03 2.04
N PHE A 249 -25.47 -9.28 1.56
CA PHE A 249 -26.29 -9.68 0.41
C PHE A 249 -27.78 -9.64 0.72
N ALA A 250 -28.20 -10.00 1.92
CA ALA A 250 -29.60 -9.90 2.32
C ALA A 250 -30.08 -8.45 2.30
N LYS A 251 -29.30 -7.51 2.85
CA LYS A 251 -29.63 -6.08 2.85
C LYS A 251 -29.62 -5.49 1.43
N ALA A 252 -28.66 -5.88 0.59
CA ALA A 252 -28.62 -5.44 -0.80
C ALA A 252 -29.82 -5.96 -1.62
N THR A 253 -30.21 -7.22 -1.42
CA THR A 253 -31.42 -7.79 -2.03
C THR A 253 -32.67 -7.07 -1.56
N ALA A 254 -32.80 -6.77 -0.26
CA ALA A 254 -33.92 -6.00 0.27
C ALA A 254 -34.00 -4.58 -0.32
N ALA A 255 -32.85 -3.98 -0.65
CA ALA A 255 -32.77 -2.70 -1.35
C ALA A 255 -32.96 -2.80 -2.88
N GLY A 256 -33.08 -4.01 -3.43
CA GLY A 256 -33.22 -4.25 -4.87
C GLY A 256 -31.97 -3.87 -5.68
N LYS A 257 -30.77 -3.89 -5.07
CA LYS A 257 -29.53 -3.42 -5.69
C LYS A 257 -28.52 -4.56 -5.92
N PRO A 258 -27.74 -4.52 -7.03
CA PRO A 258 -26.57 -5.37 -7.17
C PRO A 258 -25.52 -5.02 -6.10
N CYS A 259 -24.69 -6.00 -5.75
CA CYS A 259 -23.76 -5.89 -4.63
C CYS A 259 -22.39 -6.48 -4.98
N VAL A 260 -21.35 -5.68 -4.72
CA VAL A 260 -19.95 -6.11 -4.75
C VAL A 260 -19.43 -6.03 -3.33
N VAL A 261 -18.88 -7.13 -2.82
CA VAL A 261 -18.32 -7.21 -1.47
C VAL A 261 -16.81 -7.30 -1.57
N ASN A 262 -16.09 -6.48 -0.82
CA ASN A 262 -14.66 -6.58 -0.61
C ASN A 262 -14.39 -7.07 0.81
N ALA A 263 -13.62 -8.16 0.93
CA ALA A 263 -13.07 -8.67 2.17
C ALA A 263 -11.55 -8.54 2.14
N SER A 264 -11.02 -7.47 2.74
CA SER A 264 -9.56 -7.24 2.87
C SER A 264 -9.00 -7.88 4.14
N VAL A 265 -9.54 -9.04 4.48
CA VAL A 265 -9.27 -9.81 5.69
C VAL A 265 -9.24 -11.29 5.32
N GLY A 266 -8.54 -12.08 6.11
CA GLY A 266 -8.47 -13.53 5.92
C GLY A 266 -7.58 -14.16 6.98
N ASP A 267 -7.65 -15.48 7.06
CA ASP A 267 -6.76 -16.29 7.88
C ASP A 267 -6.07 -17.37 7.02
N TYR A 268 -5.16 -18.11 7.63
CA TYR A 268 -4.40 -19.18 6.94
C TYR A 268 -4.88 -20.58 7.33
N TYR A 269 -5.97 -20.67 8.10
CA TYR A 269 -6.55 -21.91 8.56
C TYR A 269 -7.66 -22.37 7.60
N GLY A 270 -8.04 -23.64 7.72
CA GLY A 270 -9.05 -24.22 6.83
C GLY A 270 -8.49 -24.66 5.48
N SER A 271 -9.39 -24.87 4.53
CA SER A 271 -9.03 -25.42 3.21
C SER A 271 -8.51 -24.31 2.29
N HIS A 272 -7.49 -24.63 1.50
CA HIS A 272 -6.96 -23.72 0.47
C HIS A 272 -7.43 -24.10 -0.94
N ASP A 273 -8.34 -25.07 -1.02
CA ASP A 273 -8.96 -25.58 -2.26
C ASP A 273 -10.47 -25.28 -2.32
N ALA A 274 -10.98 -24.48 -1.38
CA ALA A 274 -12.38 -24.09 -1.24
C ALA A 274 -13.35 -25.27 -1.00
N THR A 275 -12.85 -26.39 -0.49
CA THR A 275 -13.68 -27.56 -0.16
C THR A 275 -14.28 -27.51 1.25
N ASP A 276 -13.85 -26.57 2.10
CA ASP A 276 -14.48 -26.37 3.40
C ASP A 276 -15.90 -25.79 3.29
N LEU A 277 -16.73 -26.08 4.30
CA LEU A 277 -18.14 -25.72 4.31
C LEU A 277 -18.38 -24.20 4.32
N GLN A 278 -17.46 -23.42 4.88
CA GLN A 278 -17.60 -21.97 4.91
C GLN A 278 -17.40 -21.38 3.51
N ALA A 279 -16.37 -21.84 2.78
CA ALA A 279 -16.14 -21.50 1.39
C ALA A 279 -17.33 -21.93 0.50
N GLN A 280 -17.84 -23.16 0.68
CA GLN A 280 -19.02 -23.64 -0.05
C GLN A 280 -20.28 -22.81 0.24
N LEU A 281 -20.53 -22.44 1.50
CA LEU A 281 -21.65 -21.58 1.88
C LEU A 281 -21.53 -20.20 1.22
N MET A 282 -20.36 -19.58 1.27
CA MET A 282 -20.11 -18.30 0.63
C MET A 282 -20.30 -18.37 -0.88
N ASN A 283 -19.83 -19.45 -1.52
CA ASN A 283 -20.09 -19.69 -2.94
C ASN A 283 -21.59 -19.79 -3.24
N ASN A 284 -22.34 -20.55 -2.44
CA ASN A 284 -23.79 -20.68 -2.59
C ASN A 284 -24.50 -19.32 -2.46
N LEU A 285 -24.10 -18.49 -1.50
CA LEU A 285 -24.62 -17.13 -1.32
C LEU A 285 -24.36 -16.23 -2.54
N ILE A 286 -23.17 -16.33 -3.14
CA ILE A 286 -22.83 -15.59 -4.36
C ILE A 286 -23.69 -16.07 -5.54
N THR A 287 -23.80 -17.39 -5.75
CA THR A 287 -24.51 -17.95 -6.90
C THR A 287 -26.04 -17.92 -6.78
N ALA A 288 -26.58 -17.69 -5.57
CA ALA A 288 -28.02 -17.69 -5.32
C ALA A 288 -28.78 -16.55 -6.05
N GLN A 289 -28.08 -15.49 -6.45
CA GLN A 289 -28.71 -14.36 -7.15
C GLN A 289 -27.71 -13.67 -8.09
N ASN A 290 -28.18 -13.28 -9.27
CA ASN A 290 -27.39 -12.45 -10.19
C ASN A 290 -27.04 -11.08 -9.58
N GLY A 291 -25.91 -10.52 -10.00
CA GLY A 291 -25.44 -9.20 -9.54
C GLY A 291 -24.73 -9.23 -8.19
N ARG A 292 -24.24 -10.39 -7.75
CA ARG A 292 -23.43 -10.57 -6.54
C ARG A 292 -21.99 -10.91 -6.89
N VAL A 293 -21.04 -10.25 -6.23
CA VAL A 293 -19.61 -10.52 -6.35
C VAL A 293 -18.95 -10.42 -4.98
N LEU A 294 -18.01 -11.33 -4.70
CA LEU A 294 -17.08 -11.23 -3.58
C LEU A 294 -15.64 -11.14 -4.12
N VAL A 295 -14.88 -10.17 -3.62
CA VAL A 295 -13.45 -10.02 -3.85
C VAL A 295 -12.74 -10.14 -2.51
N ALA A 296 -11.78 -11.05 -2.41
CA ALA A 296 -11.04 -11.30 -1.17
C ALA A 296 -9.54 -11.15 -1.39
N ALA A 297 -8.82 -10.70 -0.35
CA ALA A 297 -7.37 -10.63 -0.38
C ALA A 297 -6.74 -12.03 -0.39
N ALA A 298 -5.66 -12.23 -1.15
CA ALA A 298 -4.98 -13.52 -1.26
C ALA A 298 -4.14 -13.91 -0.02
N GLY A 299 -3.92 -12.97 0.91
CA GLY A 299 -3.03 -13.12 2.06
C GLY A 299 -1.63 -12.54 1.85
N ASN A 300 -0.93 -12.28 2.96
CA ASN A 300 0.36 -11.57 3.01
C ASN A 300 1.53 -12.46 3.46
N ALA A 301 1.36 -13.78 3.44
CA ALA A 301 2.32 -14.75 3.95
C ALA A 301 3.27 -15.35 2.89
N GLY A 302 3.53 -14.64 1.79
CA GLY A 302 4.40 -15.14 0.72
C GLY A 302 5.84 -15.48 1.15
N ASN A 303 6.31 -14.92 2.27
CA ASN A 303 7.62 -15.22 2.86
C ASN A 303 7.57 -16.16 4.09
N VAL A 304 6.39 -16.64 4.48
CA VAL A 304 6.23 -17.48 5.68
C VAL A 304 6.22 -18.96 5.31
N LYS A 305 7.07 -19.73 5.99
CA LYS A 305 7.30 -21.16 5.72
C LYS A 305 6.33 -22.07 6.49
N PHE A 306 5.02 -21.89 6.31
CA PHE A 306 4.00 -22.81 6.86
C PHE A 306 3.26 -23.61 5.77
N HIS A 307 3.49 -23.31 4.49
CA HIS A 307 2.85 -24.01 3.38
C HIS A 307 3.45 -25.42 3.24
N THR A 308 2.61 -26.44 3.40
CA THR A 308 2.99 -27.83 3.15
C THR A 308 2.18 -28.36 1.98
N LYS A 309 2.83 -29.10 1.06
CA LYS A 309 2.16 -29.76 -0.06
C LYS A 309 2.06 -31.25 0.27
N GLN A 310 0.86 -31.70 0.62
CA GLN A 310 0.59 -33.13 0.73
C GLN A 310 0.14 -33.64 -0.65
N ARG A 311 0.85 -34.60 -1.23
CA ARG A 311 0.36 -35.33 -2.41
C ARG A 311 -0.65 -36.35 -1.89
N SER A 312 -1.93 -36.15 -2.21
CA SER A 312 -2.94 -37.21 -2.19
C SER A 312 -2.83 -38.08 -3.43
#